data_AF-A0A9Y2AY94-F1
#
_entry.id   AF-A0A9Y2AY94-F1
#
_cell.length_a   1.000
_cell.length_b   1.000
_cell.length_c   1.000
_cell.angle_alpha   90.00
_cell.angle_beta   90.00
_cell.angle_gamma   90.00
#
_symmetry.space_group_name_H-M   'P 1'
#
loop_
_entity.id
_entity.type
_entity.pdbx_description
1 polymer ?
#
loop_
_entity_poly.entity_id
_entity_poly.type
_entity_poly.pdbx_seq_one_letter_code
_entity_poly.pdbx_strand_id
1 'polypeptide(L)'
;MQTLNKKLAMIVAVKSATLLTSCSPNPIEIHACLLGKNLAFHVENTRGWVSDSVARPWSVSVFEYRTKMAWETKVPYGLAENREHTYQPQRSIILYGDRYVGWEVQQEAQPLIRGKNYIVTIWSDGGEGRLDMIYGTKLPACPNGS
;
A
#
# COMPACT_ATOMS: atom_id res chain seq x y z
N MET A 1 -26.61 42.23 56.40
CA MET A 1 -25.32 42.02 57.10
C MET A 1 -25.16 40.53 57.32
N GLN A 2 -24.37 39.85 56.47
CA GLN A 2 -23.66 38.58 56.72
C GLN A 2 -22.96 38.17 55.41
N THR A 3 -21.69 38.53 55.35
CA THR A 3 -20.69 38.04 54.40
C THR A 3 -20.29 36.62 54.81
N LEU A 4 -20.33 35.66 53.88
CA LEU A 4 -19.64 34.37 54.08
C LEU A 4 -18.78 34.04 52.85
N ASN A 5 -17.48 34.13 53.08
CA ASN A 5 -16.41 33.62 52.24
C ASN A 5 -16.61 32.15 51.88
N LYS A 6 -16.20 31.75 50.67
CA LYS A 6 -15.12 30.77 50.48
C LYS A 6 -14.80 30.58 48.99
N LYS A 7 -13.59 31.02 48.63
CA LYS A 7 -12.80 30.51 47.51
C LYS A 7 -12.86 28.98 47.51
N LEU A 8 -13.01 28.40 46.31
CA LEU A 8 -12.81 27.00 45.86
C LEU A 8 -13.91 26.79 44.79
N ALA A 9 -13.66 26.67 43.49
CA ALA A 9 -12.68 25.82 42.86
C ALA A 9 -12.22 26.43 41.53
N MET A 10 -10.99 26.93 41.52
CA MET A 10 -10.14 26.79 40.35
C MET A 10 -9.49 25.40 40.48
N ILE A 11 -9.28 24.71 39.35
CA ILE A 11 -8.61 23.40 39.16
C ILE A 11 -9.57 22.23 38.90
N VAL A 12 -9.87 21.99 37.61
CA VAL A 12 -9.58 20.73 36.89
C VAL A 12 -9.20 21.17 35.47
N ALA A 13 -7.90 21.35 35.21
CA ALA A 13 -7.08 20.38 34.49
C ALA A 13 -7.66 20.10 33.08
N VAL A 14 -7.22 20.87 32.08
CA VAL A 14 -6.12 20.46 31.19
C VAL A 14 -6.50 19.24 30.34
N LYS A 15 -6.78 19.53 29.07
CA LYS A 15 -6.54 18.68 27.89
C LYS A 15 -7.27 17.33 27.86
N SER A 16 -8.56 17.37 27.59
CA SER A 16 -9.14 16.41 26.64
C SER A 16 -8.95 16.94 25.22
N ALA A 17 -7.69 17.23 24.84
CA ALA A 17 -7.31 17.14 23.45
C ALA A 17 -7.19 15.64 23.19
N THR A 18 -8.34 14.99 22.99
CA THR A 18 -8.40 13.68 22.38
C THR A 18 -7.68 13.85 21.07
N LEU A 19 -6.40 13.47 21.04
CA LEU A 19 -5.65 13.26 19.83
C LEU A 19 -6.44 12.17 19.11
N LEU A 20 -7.38 12.61 18.27
CA LEU A 20 -7.75 11.88 17.08
C LEU A 20 -6.47 11.82 16.25
N THR A 21 -5.51 11.00 16.69
CA THR A 21 -4.50 10.47 15.79
C THR A 21 -5.33 9.76 14.76
N SER A 22 -5.51 10.44 13.62
CA SER A 22 -6.02 9.88 12.39
C SER A 22 -5.56 8.44 12.31
N CYS A 23 -6.46 7.48 12.55
CA CYS A 23 -6.24 6.08 12.25
C CYS A 23 -6.31 5.94 10.73
N SER A 24 -5.43 6.63 10.02
CA SER A 24 -5.09 6.29 8.65
C SER A 24 -4.31 4.99 8.75
N PRO A 25 -4.79 3.89 8.14
CA PRO A 25 -4.01 2.66 8.05
C PRO A 25 -2.60 3.01 7.57
N ASN A 26 -1.58 2.41 8.19
CA ASN A 26 -0.22 2.60 7.71
C ASN A 26 -0.18 2.13 6.25
N PRO A 27 0.24 2.98 5.30
CA PRO A 27 0.37 2.55 3.91
C PRO A 27 1.30 1.33 3.84
N ILE A 28 0.97 0.36 2.98
CA ILE A 28 1.84 -0.80 2.77
C ILE A 28 3.15 -0.33 2.13
N GLU A 29 4.26 -0.89 2.60
CA GLU A 29 5.58 -0.56 2.05
C GLU A 29 5.84 -1.41 0.78
N ILE A 30 6.33 -0.76 -0.28
CA ILE A 30 6.61 -1.39 -1.58
C ILE A 30 8.03 -1.06 -2.00
N HIS A 31 8.77 -2.07 -2.45
CA HIS A 31 10.14 -1.93 -2.92
C HIS A 31 10.31 -2.53 -4.32
N ALA A 32 11.01 -1.83 -5.21
CA ALA A 32 11.39 -2.40 -6.50
C ALA A 32 12.58 -3.35 -6.31
N CYS A 33 12.49 -4.53 -6.93
CA CYS A 33 13.53 -5.55 -6.85
C CYS A 33 13.62 -6.35 -8.16
N LEU A 34 14.64 -7.20 -8.27
CA LEU A 34 14.83 -8.12 -9.40
C LEU A 34 14.54 -9.55 -8.97
N LEU A 35 13.54 -10.17 -9.63
CA LEU A 35 13.33 -11.61 -9.58
C LEU A 35 14.05 -12.23 -10.79
N GLY A 36 15.27 -12.71 -10.57
CA GLY A 36 16.18 -13.06 -11.64
C GLY A 36 16.60 -11.81 -12.43
N LYS A 37 16.13 -11.68 -13.68
CA LYS A 37 16.37 -10.50 -14.54
C LYS A 37 15.15 -9.59 -14.69
N ASN A 38 14.03 -9.96 -14.09
CA ASN A 38 12.76 -9.30 -14.31
C ASN A 38 12.45 -8.31 -13.19
N LEU A 39 11.91 -7.15 -13.54
CA LEU A 39 11.42 -6.18 -12.57
C LEU A 39 10.23 -6.76 -11.81
N ALA A 40 10.31 -6.70 -10.49
CA ALA A 40 9.22 -7.05 -9.60
C ALA A 40 9.10 -6.01 -8.47
N PHE A 41 7.99 -6.11 -7.75
CA PHE A 41 7.66 -5.26 -6.61
C PHE A 41 7.48 -6.16 -5.39
N HIS A 42 8.34 -5.98 -4.40
CA HIS A 42 8.18 -6.59 -3.09
C HIS A 42 7.22 -5.73 -2.25
N VAL A 43 6.10 -6.31 -1.85
CA VAL A 43 5.11 -5.74 -0.95
C VAL A 43 5.35 -6.33 0.43
N GLU A 44 5.64 -5.48 1.41
CA GLU A 44 5.82 -5.92 2.79
C GLU A 44 4.51 -6.43 3.41
N ASN A 45 4.64 -7.14 4.53
CA ASN A 45 3.48 -7.61 5.27
C ASN A 45 2.59 -6.45 5.72
N THR A 46 1.29 -6.66 5.62
CA THR A 46 0.28 -5.77 6.17
C THR A 46 0.37 -5.79 7.70
N ARG A 47 0.60 -4.62 8.30
CA ARG A 47 0.68 -4.48 9.76
C ARG A 47 -0.69 -4.65 10.42
N GLY A 48 -0.83 -5.68 11.24
CA GLY A 48 -2.03 -5.93 12.03
C GLY A 48 -1.91 -5.46 13.47
N TRP A 49 -3.02 -5.47 14.22
CA TRP A 49 -3.01 -5.11 15.65
C TRP A 49 -2.37 -6.19 16.54
N VAL A 50 -2.49 -7.47 16.14
CA VAL A 50 -1.99 -8.64 16.90
C VAL A 50 -0.79 -9.28 16.22
N SER A 51 -0.82 -9.40 14.90
CA SER A 51 0.25 -9.96 14.08
C SER A 51 0.22 -9.35 12.70
N ASP A 52 1.39 -9.25 12.07
CA ASP A 52 1.48 -8.93 10.66
C ASP A 52 0.96 -10.09 9.81
N SER A 53 0.41 -9.79 8.65
CA SER A 53 -0.03 -10.79 7.67
C SER A 53 0.61 -10.54 6.32
N VAL A 54 0.86 -11.62 5.58
CA VAL A 54 1.28 -11.51 4.18
C VAL A 54 0.27 -10.65 3.43
N ALA A 55 0.77 -9.67 2.69
CA ALA A 55 -0.06 -8.79 1.90
C ALA A 55 -0.96 -9.59 0.94
N ARG A 56 -2.17 -9.07 0.74
CA ARG A 56 -3.16 -9.58 -0.20
C ARG A 56 -3.50 -8.50 -1.23
N PRO A 57 -2.60 -8.24 -2.19
CA PRO A 57 -2.86 -7.24 -3.22
C PRO A 57 -4.15 -7.54 -3.97
N TRP A 58 -4.84 -6.50 -4.43
CA TRP A 58 -6.00 -6.61 -5.32
C TRP A 58 -6.00 -5.59 -6.47
N SER A 59 -5.03 -4.67 -6.49
CA SER A 59 -4.83 -3.77 -7.62
C SER A 59 -3.36 -3.40 -7.71
N VAL A 60 -2.83 -3.35 -8.93
CA VAL A 60 -1.48 -2.91 -9.24
C VAL A 60 -1.56 -1.97 -10.44
N SER A 61 -0.96 -0.80 -10.30
CA SER A 61 -0.87 0.18 -11.39
C SER A 61 0.55 0.76 -11.45
N VAL A 62 1.06 0.91 -12.66
CA VAL A 62 2.36 1.50 -12.94
C VAL A 62 2.18 2.60 -13.98
N PHE A 63 2.61 3.80 -13.63
CA PHE A 63 2.49 4.99 -14.47
C PHE A 63 3.87 5.54 -14.78
N GLU A 64 4.13 5.91 -16.02
CA GLU A 64 5.23 6.84 -16.29
C GLU A 64 4.83 8.22 -15.77
N TYR A 65 5.71 8.86 -14.99
CA TYR A 65 5.38 10.07 -14.23
C TYR A 65 4.78 11.17 -15.11
N ARG A 66 3.51 11.52 -14.84
CA ARG A 66 2.70 12.54 -15.55
C ARG A 66 2.43 12.28 -17.04
N THR A 67 2.69 11.10 -17.57
CA THR A 67 2.51 10.84 -19.00
C THR A 67 1.42 9.82 -19.29
N LYS A 68 1.60 8.56 -18.90
CA LYS A 68 0.70 7.47 -19.29
C LYS A 68 0.76 6.28 -18.34
N MET A 69 -0.31 5.50 -18.35
CA MET A 69 -0.34 4.17 -17.73
C MET A 69 0.60 3.24 -18.52
N ALA A 70 1.54 2.62 -17.83
CA ALA A 70 2.44 1.61 -18.37
C ALA A 70 1.90 0.20 -18.14
N TRP A 71 1.18 -0.05 -17.05
CA TRP A 71 0.58 -1.35 -16.73
C TRP A 71 -0.51 -1.17 -15.66
N GLU A 72 -1.63 -1.86 -15.81
CA GLU A 72 -2.67 -1.93 -14.77
C GLU A 72 -3.34 -3.31 -14.78
N THR A 73 -3.40 -3.93 -13.62
CA THR A 73 -4.21 -5.13 -13.37
C THR A 73 -4.86 -5.07 -12.00
N LYS A 74 -6.09 -5.57 -11.89
CA LYS A 74 -6.85 -5.53 -10.63
C LYS A 74 -7.85 -6.68 -10.55
N VAL A 75 -8.24 -7.03 -9.33
CA VAL A 75 -9.40 -7.89 -9.08
C VAL A 75 -10.66 -7.16 -9.56
N PRO A 76 -11.58 -7.83 -10.29
CA PRO A 76 -12.85 -7.25 -10.69
C PRO A 76 -13.62 -6.69 -9.50
N TYR A 77 -14.27 -5.53 -9.67
CA TYR A 77 -14.95 -4.80 -8.60
C TYR A 77 -15.92 -5.68 -7.78
N GLY A 78 -16.75 -6.50 -8.46
CA GLY A 78 -17.71 -7.40 -7.80
C GLY A 78 -17.09 -8.58 -7.05
N LEU A 79 -15.80 -8.87 -7.24
CA LEU A 79 -15.05 -9.89 -6.53
C LEU A 79 -14.15 -9.31 -5.43
N ALA A 80 -13.77 -8.04 -5.54
CA ALA A 80 -12.95 -7.36 -4.54
C ALA A 80 -13.71 -7.10 -3.22
N GLU A 81 -15.03 -6.88 -3.29
CA GLU A 81 -15.87 -6.64 -2.11
C GLU A 81 -16.29 -7.93 -1.36
N ASN A 82 -16.25 -9.08 -2.05
CA ASN A 82 -16.51 -10.36 -1.41
C ASN A 82 -15.30 -10.68 -0.51
N ARG A 83 -15.51 -10.53 0.81
CA ARG A 83 -14.54 -10.80 1.90
C ARG A 83 -13.95 -12.21 1.90
N GLU A 84 -14.38 -13.06 0.98
CA GLU A 84 -13.69 -14.27 0.61
C GLU A 84 -12.42 -13.86 -0.14
N HIS A 85 -11.31 -13.74 0.58
CA HIS A 85 -9.96 -13.48 0.07
C HIS A 85 -9.46 -14.48 -1.01
N THR A 86 -10.34 -15.34 -1.52
CA THR A 86 -10.16 -16.34 -2.58
C THR A 86 -9.49 -15.78 -3.82
N TYR A 87 -9.73 -14.50 -4.16
CA TYR A 87 -9.18 -13.86 -5.37
C TYR A 87 -7.98 -12.94 -5.08
N GLN A 88 -7.61 -12.77 -3.81
CA GLN A 88 -6.51 -11.92 -3.38
C GLN A 88 -5.34 -12.83 -2.99
N PRO A 89 -4.37 -13.05 -3.89
CA PRO A 89 -3.30 -13.97 -3.59
C PRO A 89 -2.46 -13.45 -2.42
N GLN A 90 -2.19 -14.31 -1.44
CA GLN A 90 -1.18 -14.05 -0.43
C GLN A 90 0.19 -14.10 -1.11
N ARG A 91 0.73 -12.93 -1.45
CA ARG A 91 2.04 -12.82 -2.05
C ARG A 91 2.69 -11.51 -1.69
N SER A 92 3.97 -11.60 -1.39
CA SER A 92 4.83 -10.45 -1.19
C SER A 92 5.53 -10.01 -2.48
N ILE A 93 5.46 -10.76 -3.58
CA ILE A 93 6.15 -10.40 -4.83
C ILE A 93 5.16 -10.32 -5.99
N ILE A 94 5.18 -9.18 -6.68
CA ILE A 94 4.39 -8.89 -7.87
C ILE A 94 5.34 -8.65 -9.04
N LEU A 95 5.30 -9.52 -10.05
CA LEU A 95 6.13 -9.38 -11.23
C LEU A 95 5.50 -8.36 -12.20
N TYR A 96 6.32 -7.45 -12.76
CA TYR A 96 5.84 -6.45 -13.70
C TYR A 96 5.27 -7.11 -14.97
N GLY A 97 4.01 -6.82 -15.27
CA GLY A 97 3.31 -7.35 -16.45
C GLY A 97 2.78 -8.77 -16.31
N ASP A 98 2.83 -9.34 -15.11
CA ASP A 98 2.31 -10.68 -14.87
C ASP A 98 0.78 -10.73 -14.88
N ARG A 99 0.23 -11.91 -15.16
CA ARG A 99 -1.22 -12.16 -15.21
C ARG A 99 -1.63 -13.08 -14.09
N TYR A 100 -2.52 -12.59 -13.23
CA TYR A 100 -3.00 -13.34 -12.08
C TYR A 100 -4.36 -13.96 -12.37
N VAL A 101 -4.54 -15.22 -11.93
CA VAL A 101 -5.82 -15.92 -12.09
C VAL A 101 -6.92 -15.15 -11.36
N GLY A 102 -8.02 -14.86 -12.07
CA GLY A 102 -9.16 -14.11 -11.53
C GLY A 102 -8.98 -12.59 -11.52
N TRP A 103 -7.86 -12.06 -12.03
CA TRP A 103 -7.65 -10.63 -12.18
C TRP A 103 -7.93 -10.17 -13.61
N GLU A 104 -8.43 -8.95 -13.75
CA GLU A 104 -8.56 -8.27 -15.03
C GLU A 104 -7.31 -7.46 -15.35
N VAL A 105 -6.86 -7.53 -16.60
CA VAL A 105 -5.84 -6.63 -17.13
C VAL A 105 -6.55 -5.44 -17.75
N GLN A 106 -6.43 -4.27 -17.12
CA GLN A 106 -7.02 -3.02 -17.62
C GLN A 106 -6.10 -2.38 -18.66
N GLN A 107 -4.79 -2.51 -18.46
CA GLN A 107 -3.76 -2.05 -19.38
C GLN A 107 -2.63 -3.07 -19.43
N GLU A 108 -2.41 -3.67 -20.61
CA GLU A 108 -1.28 -4.58 -20.85
C GLU A 108 0.05 -3.86 -20.61
N ALA A 109 1.01 -4.57 -20.03
CA ALA A 109 2.31 -4.02 -19.70
C ALA A 109 3.06 -3.54 -20.94
N GLN A 110 3.49 -2.28 -20.89
CA GLN A 110 4.28 -1.65 -21.93
C GLN A 110 5.77 -1.77 -21.60
N PRO A 111 6.66 -1.81 -22.60
CA PRO A 111 8.09 -1.73 -22.36
C PRO A 111 8.45 -0.46 -21.57
N LEU A 112 9.13 -0.63 -20.44
CA LEU A 112 9.62 0.48 -19.63
C LEU A 112 10.90 1.08 -20.27
N ILE A 113 11.01 2.40 -20.23
CA ILE A 113 12.12 3.15 -20.83
C ILE A 113 13.16 3.44 -19.77
N ARG A 114 14.40 3.01 -20.02
CA ARG A 114 15.52 3.23 -19.09
C ARG A 114 15.72 4.73 -18.82
N GLY A 115 15.93 5.08 -17.56
CA GLY A 115 16.11 6.45 -17.09
C GLY A 115 14.81 7.25 -16.89
N LYS A 116 13.64 6.68 -17.19
CA LYS A 116 12.35 7.33 -16.90
C LYS A 116 11.88 7.06 -15.47
N ASN A 117 11.13 8.02 -14.93
CA ASN A 117 10.47 7.93 -13.63
C ASN A 117 9.13 7.24 -13.76
N TYR A 118 8.87 6.30 -12.87
CA TYR A 118 7.63 5.58 -12.76
C TYR A 118 7.07 5.67 -11.36
N ILE A 119 5.75 5.74 -11.26
CA ILE A 119 4.98 5.63 -10.02
C ILE A 119 4.33 4.25 -10.04
N VAL A 120 4.54 3.47 -8.99
CA VAL A 120 3.88 2.20 -8.75
C VAL A 120 2.91 2.39 -7.59
N THR A 121 1.67 1.98 -7.77
CA THR A 121 0.66 1.95 -6.71
C THR A 121 0.12 0.53 -6.59
N ILE A 122 0.07 0.01 -5.36
CA ILE A 122 -0.50 -1.31 -5.07
C ILE A 122 -1.52 -1.12 -3.96
N TRP A 123 -2.74 -1.61 -4.18
CA TRP A 123 -3.75 -1.70 -3.13
C TRP A 123 -3.80 -3.12 -2.58
N SER A 124 -3.83 -3.23 -1.25
CA SER A 124 -3.92 -4.47 -0.49
C SER A 124 -4.86 -4.29 0.71
N ASP A 125 -5.10 -5.37 1.43
CA ASP A 125 -5.78 -5.40 2.74
C ASP A 125 -5.24 -4.40 3.78
N GLY A 126 -3.97 -4.00 3.69
CA GLY A 126 -3.34 -2.95 4.51
C GLY A 126 -3.55 -1.52 4.04
N GLY A 127 -4.17 -1.30 2.87
CA GLY A 127 -4.33 0.01 2.24
C GLY A 127 -3.52 0.16 0.95
N GLU A 128 -3.28 1.41 0.55
CA GLU A 128 -2.50 1.76 -0.63
C GLU A 128 -1.02 1.92 -0.26
N GLY A 129 -0.16 1.29 -1.05
CA GLY A 129 1.27 1.57 -1.06
C GLY A 129 1.64 2.30 -2.34
N ARG A 130 2.66 3.16 -2.25
CA ARG A 130 3.16 3.94 -3.37
C ARG A 130 4.69 3.90 -3.40
N LEU A 131 5.25 3.68 -4.59
CA LEU A 131 6.68 3.70 -4.84
C LEU A 131 6.98 4.57 -6.07
N ASP A 132 7.86 5.56 -5.90
CA ASP A 132 8.46 6.30 -7.01
C ASP A 132 9.82 5.67 -7.36
N MET A 133 10.06 5.34 -8.62
CA MET A 133 11.30 4.66 -9.06
C MET A 133 11.82 5.19 -10.40
N ILE A 134 13.12 5.07 -10.63
CA ILE A 134 13.74 5.29 -11.96
C ILE A 134 14.09 3.93 -12.57
N TYR A 135 13.52 3.62 -13.73
CA TYR A 135 13.75 2.33 -14.37
C TYR A 135 15.17 2.19 -14.94
N GLY A 136 15.77 1.01 -14.74
CA GLY A 136 17.13 0.70 -15.19
C GLY A 136 18.25 1.26 -14.30
N THR A 137 17.91 1.68 -13.08
CA THR A 137 18.85 1.79 -11.97
C THR A 137 19.22 0.40 -11.44
N LYS A 138 20.32 0.31 -10.67
CA LYS A 138 20.69 -0.96 -10.02
C LYS A 138 19.68 -1.24 -8.91
N LEU A 139 18.93 -2.33 -9.05
CA LEU A 139 17.97 -2.81 -8.06
C LEU A 139 18.54 -4.00 -7.28
N PRO A 140 18.15 -4.18 -6.01
CA PRO A 140 18.49 -5.38 -5.26
C PRO A 140 17.76 -6.61 -5.82
N ALA A 141 18.24 -7.80 -5.49
CA ALA A 141 17.45 -9.02 -5.69
C ALA A 141 16.20 -8.97 -4.79
N CYS A 142 15.08 -9.54 -5.25
CA CYS A 142 13.93 -9.69 -4.38
C CYS A 142 14.28 -10.59 -3.20
N PRO A 143 13.73 -10.32 -1.99
CA PRO A 143 13.87 -11.26 -0.88
C PRO A 143 13.32 -12.62 -1.30
N ASN A 144 13.88 -13.70 -0.77
CA ASN A 144 13.32 -15.03 -0.97
C ASN A 144 11.91 -15.02 -0.37
N GLY A 145 10.88 -14.97 -1.22
CA GLY A 145 9.49 -14.95 -0.78
C GLY A 145 9.22 -16.19 0.07
N SER A 146 8.87 -15.99 1.33
CA SER A 146 8.33 -17.01 2.23
C SER A 146 6.84 -17.15 2.04
#